data_AF-U1RM41-F1
#
_entry.id   AF-U1RM41-F1
#
_cell.length_a   1.000
_cell.length_b   1.000
_cell.length_c   1.000
_cell.angle_alpha   90.00
_cell.angle_beta   90.00
_cell.angle_gamma   90.00
#
_symmetry.space_group_name_H-M   'P 1'
#
loop_
_entity.id
_entity.type
_entity.pdbx_description
1 polymer ?
#
loop_
_entity_poly.entity_id
_entity_poly.type
_entity_poly.pdbx_seq_one_letter_code
_entity_poly.pdbx_strand_id
1 'polypeptide(L)'
;MTTIHAAAHADEPANRPSAHRRRRASATAAAGLLALGLSACNGLRHPEDFPTDGPSLKATSNPAQVKASDFGHAWNLKVDHGTVTCKMNSKGDPALTFTAPNGTVYAINYVDANKGLPDIEKISTGSVGVLRSFAFTVCDAK
;
A
#
# COMPACT_ATOMS: atom_id res chain seq x y z
N MET A 1 48.29 -34.68 37.96
CA MET A 1 49.70 -35.13 38.03
C MET A 1 49.79 -36.53 37.42
N THR A 2 50.92 -36.84 36.78
CA THR A 2 51.38 -38.20 36.39
C THR A 2 50.60 -38.85 35.21
N THR A 3 51.10 -38.94 33.95
CA THR A 3 52.10 -39.89 33.34
C THR A 3 51.81 -41.40 33.53
N ILE A 4 52.08 -42.34 32.59
CA ILE A 4 52.27 -42.34 31.11
C ILE A 4 52.32 -43.82 30.61
N HIS A 5 51.90 -44.13 29.36
CA HIS A 5 52.11 -45.42 28.63
C HIS A 5 51.61 -46.73 29.34
N ALA A 6 51.50 -47.92 28.75
CA ALA A 6 51.71 -48.50 27.41
C ALA A 6 50.50 -49.46 27.10
N ALA A 7 50.43 -50.35 26.10
CA ALA A 7 51.34 -50.82 25.04
C ALA A 7 50.54 -51.25 23.76
N ALA A 8 51.07 -52.20 22.98
CA ALA A 8 50.50 -52.80 21.78
C ALA A 8 49.99 -54.25 22.00
N HIS A 9 49.08 -54.71 21.14
CA HIS A 9 49.29 -55.93 20.33
C HIS A 9 48.41 -55.88 19.07
N ALA A 10 48.89 -56.48 17.98
CA ALA A 10 48.22 -56.56 16.69
C ALA A 10 48.23 -58.01 16.19
N ASP A 11 47.16 -58.42 15.51
CA ASP A 11 46.97 -59.62 14.67
C ASP A 11 45.62 -59.40 13.93
N GLU A 12 45.35 -59.88 12.71
CA GLU A 12 46.15 -60.10 11.50
C GLU A 12 45.16 -59.91 10.30
N PRO A 13 45.61 -59.78 9.03
CA PRO A 13 44.79 -59.18 7.96
C PRO A 13 44.13 -60.19 7.01
N ALA A 14 43.11 -59.75 6.26
CA ALA A 14 42.79 -60.34 4.97
C ALA A 14 42.11 -59.38 3.97
N ASN A 15 42.58 -59.44 2.73
CA ASN A 15 41.88 -59.10 1.47
C ASN A 15 41.60 -57.61 1.10
N ARG A 16 42.64 -56.95 0.55
CA ARG A 16 42.50 -55.99 -0.58
C ARG A 16 42.32 -56.77 -1.90
N PRO A 17 41.95 -56.14 -3.05
CA PRO A 17 41.46 -54.77 -3.27
C PRO A 17 40.20 -54.69 -4.14
N SER A 18 39.57 -53.51 -4.20
CA SER A 18 38.82 -53.07 -5.39
C SER A 18 38.89 -51.54 -5.52
N ALA A 19 39.48 -51.08 -6.62
CA ALA A 19 39.87 -49.68 -6.79
C ALA A 19 38.69 -48.78 -7.19
N HIS A 20 37.94 -48.27 -6.22
CA HIS A 20 36.98 -47.21 -6.47
C HIS A 20 37.64 -45.83 -6.60
N ARG A 21 38.21 -45.62 -7.79
CA ARG A 21 38.17 -44.39 -8.59
C ARG A 21 37.95 -43.10 -7.78
N ARG A 22 39.02 -42.30 -7.62
CA ARG A 22 39.00 -40.92 -7.11
C ARG A 22 37.84 -40.13 -7.71
N ARG A 23 36.75 -39.93 -6.96
CA ARG A 23 35.70 -38.97 -7.32
C ARG A 23 36.20 -37.59 -6.90
N ARG A 24 36.74 -36.84 -7.87
CA ARG A 24 36.97 -35.40 -7.72
C ARG A 24 35.61 -34.78 -7.36
N ALA A 25 35.51 -34.13 -6.21
CA ALA A 25 34.34 -33.36 -5.85
C ALA A 25 34.30 -32.12 -6.75
N SER A 26 33.47 -32.16 -7.80
CA SER A 26 33.27 -31.02 -8.69
C SER A 26 32.56 -29.92 -7.91
N ALA A 27 33.28 -28.85 -7.57
CA ALA A 27 32.67 -27.61 -7.11
C ALA A 27 31.86 -27.01 -8.29
N THR A 28 30.54 -27.04 -8.20
CA THR A 28 29.65 -26.51 -9.25
C THR A 28 28.61 -25.55 -8.69
N ALA A 29 28.82 -24.28 -9.05
CA ALA A 29 27.81 -23.24 -9.28
C ALA A 29 26.77 -22.93 -8.17
N ALA A 30 27.14 -22.03 -7.26
CA ALA A 30 26.19 -21.17 -6.57
C ALA A 30 25.90 -19.92 -7.43
N ALA A 31 25.03 -20.04 -8.43
CA ALA A 31 24.59 -18.92 -9.26
C ALA A 31 23.20 -19.22 -9.88
N GLY A 32 22.10 -18.80 -9.24
CA GLY A 32 20.76 -19.14 -9.74
C GLY A 32 19.53 -18.68 -8.96
N LEU A 33 19.56 -17.53 -8.26
CA LEU A 33 18.39 -17.01 -7.50
C LEU A 33 18.22 -15.48 -7.59
N LEU A 34 18.47 -14.88 -8.76
CA LEU A 34 18.46 -13.41 -8.94
C LEU A 34 17.54 -12.90 -10.08
N ALA A 35 16.53 -13.67 -10.47
CA ALA A 35 15.74 -13.43 -11.69
C ALA A 35 14.20 -13.36 -11.51
N LEU A 36 13.68 -13.09 -10.30
CA LEU A 36 12.24 -13.04 -10.02
C LEU A 36 11.67 -11.65 -9.69
N GLY A 37 12.45 -10.57 -9.88
CA GLY A 37 12.08 -9.22 -9.42
C GLY A 37 11.39 -8.29 -10.42
N LEU A 38 11.37 -8.61 -11.72
CA LEU A 38 11.02 -7.62 -12.77
C LEU A 38 9.54 -7.58 -13.18
N SER A 39 8.73 -8.59 -12.84
CA SER A 39 7.30 -8.64 -13.21
C SER A 39 6.42 -7.66 -12.42
N ALA A 40 6.94 -7.02 -11.37
CA ALA A 40 6.21 -6.02 -10.59
C ALA A 40 5.97 -4.69 -11.35
N CYS A 41 6.80 -4.38 -12.36
CA CYS A 41 6.67 -3.13 -13.12
C CYS A 41 5.60 -3.18 -14.23
N ASN A 42 5.08 -4.37 -14.57
CA ASN A 42 3.98 -4.52 -15.56
C ASN A 42 2.63 -3.97 -15.09
N GLY A 43 2.53 -3.49 -13.84
CA GLY A 43 1.38 -2.76 -13.30
C GLY A 43 1.49 -1.24 -13.39
N LEU A 44 2.61 -0.67 -13.87
CA LEU A 44 2.68 0.75 -14.22
C LEU A 44 1.82 0.96 -15.47
N ARG A 45 0.59 1.42 -15.27
CA ARG A 45 -0.24 1.95 -16.35
C ARG A 45 0.47 3.14 -16.97
N HIS A 46 0.32 3.28 -18.28
CA HIS A 46 0.89 4.42 -18.98
C HIS A 46 0.20 5.72 -18.52
N PRO A 47 0.90 6.87 -18.47
CA PRO A 47 0.29 8.16 -18.13
C PRO A 47 -0.98 8.48 -18.95
N GLU A 48 -0.99 8.08 -20.22
CA GLU A 48 -2.11 8.18 -21.16
C GLU A 48 -3.28 7.21 -20.89
N ASP A 49 -3.10 6.15 -20.08
CA ASP A 49 -4.18 5.27 -19.61
C ASP A 49 -4.97 5.88 -18.44
N PHE A 50 -4.47 6.94 -17.80
CA PHE A 50 -5.16 7.58 -16.69
C PHE A 50 -6.25 8.53 -17.23
N PRO A 51 -7.49 8.48 -16.70
CA PRO A 51 -8.53 9.44 -17.01
C PRO A 51 -8.04 10.89 -16.83
N THR A 52 -8.02 11.65 -17.93
CA THR A 52 -7.67 13.08 -17.94
C THR A 52 -8.90 13.98 -17.85
N ASP A 53 -10.09 13.40 -17.98
CA ASP A 53 -11.41 13.95 -17.67
C ASP A 53 -11.65 14.04 -16.16
N GLY A 54 -10.71 14.67 -15.45
CA GLY A 54 -10.90 15.18 -14.10
C GLY A 54 -11.52 16.57 -14.15
N PRO A 55 -12.60 16.86 -13.41
CA PRO A 55 -13.26 18.15 -13.48
C PRO A 55 -12.44 19.24 -12.77
N SER A 56 -12.43 20.47 -13.29
CA SER A 56 -11.85 21.63 -12.61
C SER A 56 -12.79 22.19 -11.52
N LEU A 57 -13.29 21.32 -10.63
CA LEU A 57 -14.23 21.72 -9.59
C LEU A 57 -13.53 22.63 -8.58
N LYS A 58 -13.83 23.92 -8.66
CA LYS A 58 -13.73 24.84 -7.54
C LYS A 58 -15.11 24.98 -6.93
N ALA A 59 -15.23 24.77 -5.63
CA ALA A 59 -16.49 24.97 -4.92
C ALA A 59 -16.97 26.43 -5.02
N THR A 60 -18.28 26.59 -5.19
CA THR A 60 -18.95 27.89 -5.27
C THR A 60 -19.74 28.25 -4.00
N SER A 61 -19.91 27.30 -3.08
CA SER A 61 -20.60 27.47 -1.79
C SER A 61 -19.98 26.59 -0.71
N ASN A 62 -20.20 26.95 0.55
CA ASN A 62 -19.90 26.11 1.72
C ASN A 62 -21.14 26.06 2.64
N PRO A 63 -21.84 24.91 2.78
CA PRO A 63 -21.51 23.60 2.21
C PRO A 63 -21.70 23.51 0.67
N ALA A 64 -21.02 22.56 0.05
CA ALA A 64 -21.13 22.24 -1.38
C ALA A 64 -21.85 20.91 -1.59
N GLN A 65 -22.86 20.89 -2.46
CA GLN A 65 -23.49 19.65 -2.93
C GLN A 65 -22.62 19.04 -4.04
N VAL A 66 -22.46 17.71 -4.03
CA VAL A 66 -21.67 16.96 -5.02
C VAL A 66 -22.37 15.66 -5.40
N LYS A 67 -22.16 15.23 -6.65
CA LYS A 67 -22.67 13.95 -7.18
C LYS A 67 -21.64 13.28 -8.09
N ALA A 68 -21.82 11.98 -8.32
CA ALA A 68 -20.92 11.16 -9.14
C ALA A 68 -20.70 11.73 -10.55
N SER A 69 -21.73 12.33 -11.16
CA SER A 69 -21.60 12.96 -12.49
C SER A 69 -20.64 14.14 -12.52
N ASP A 70 -20.38 14.80 -11.38
CA ASP A 70 -19.47 15.94 -11.33
C ASP A 70 -18.02 15.47 -11.39
N PHE A 71 -17.73 14.28 -10.86
CA PHE A 71 -16.38 13.71 -10.70
C PHE A 71 -16.04 12.59 -11.71
N GLY A 72 -17.02 12.05 -12.41
CA GLY A 72 -16.82 10.99 -13.40
C GLY A 72 -16.08 9.78 -12.80
N HIS A 73 -15.01 9.34 -13.48
CA HIS A 73 -14.18 8.22 -13.03
C HIS A 73 -13.43 8.47 -11.70
N ALA A 74 -13.34 9.72 -11.22
CA ALA A 74 -12.78 10.02 -9.91
C ALA A 74 -13.77 9.81 -8.75
N TRP A 75 -15.05 9.55 -9.03
CA TRP A 75 -16.04 9.24 -8.00
C TRP A 75 -15.91 7.81 -7.50
N ASN A 76 -15.18 7.64 -6.41
CA ASN A 76 -14.95 6.33 -5.78
C ASN A 76 -15.89 6.03 -4.59
N LEU A 77 -16.96 6.79 -4.37
CA LEU A 77 -17.89 6.52 -3.26
C LEU A 77 -19.01 5.56 -3.66
N LYS A 78 -19.43 4.69 -2.74
CA LYS A 78 -20.55 3.73 -2.89
C LYS A 78 -21.94 4.39 -2.94
N VAL A 79 -22.03 5.68 -2.60
CA VAL A 79 -23.23 6.52 -2.73
C VAL A 79 -23.09 7.40 -3.97
N ASP A 80 -24.19 7.83 -4.58
CA ASP A 80 -24.22 8.59 -5.83
C ASP A 80 -24.07 10.12 -5.64
N HIS A 81 -24.38 10.63 -4.45
CA HIS A 81 -24.28 12.05 -4.12
C HIS A 81 -24.05 12.29 -2.61
N GLY A 82 -23.83 13.54 -2.23
CA GLY A 82 -23.79 13.99 -0.84
C GLY A 82 -23.37 15.45 -0.71
N THR A 83 -22.99 15.84 0.51
CA THR A 83 -22.64 17.23 0.84
C THR A 83 -21.23 17.30 1.42
N VAL A 84 -20.35 18.07 0.80
CA VAL A 84 -19.00 18.38 1.33
C VAL A 84 -19.06 19.68 2.13
N THR A 85 -18.48 19.67 3.33
CA THR A 85 -18.38 20.86 4.19
C THR A 85 -16.92 21.05 4.63
N CYS A 86 -16.45 22.31 4.62
CA CYS A 86 -15.21 22.68 5.27
C CYS A 86 -15.49 23.59 6.48
N LYS A 87 -14.89 23.30 7.64
CA LYS A 87 -14.91 24.17 8.81
C LYS A 87 -13.51 24.34 9.37
N MET A 88 -13.02 25.57 9.47
CA MET A 88 -11.75 25.87 10.14
C MET A 88 -11.87 25.54 11.64
N ASN A 89 -10.90 24.81 12.18
CA ASN A 89 -10.80 24.56 13.61
C ASN A 89 -10.13 25.74 14.35
N SER A 90 -10.01 25.67 15.68
CA SER A 90 -9.39 26.73 16.49
C SER A 90 -7.88 26.90 16.30
N LYS A 91 -7.21 25.97 15.60
CA LYS A 91 -5.79 26.03 15.22
C LYS A 91 -5.59 26.58 13.81
N GLY A 92 -6.67 26.76 13.04
CA GLY A 92 -6.63 27.15 11.63
C GLY A 92 -6.54 25.98 10.65
N ASP A 93 -6.64 24.72 11.10
CA ASP A 93 -6.70 23.58 10.16
C ASP A 93 -8.13 23.41 9.63
N PRO A 94 -8.32 23.14 8.32
CA PRO A 94 -9.62 22.83 7.76
C PRO A 94 -10.07 21.41 8.15
N ALA A 95 -11.20 21.31 8.85
CA ALA A 95 -11.92 20.06 9.05
C ALA A 95 -12.83 19.80 7.84
N LEU A 96 -12.48 18.79 7.05
CA LEU A 96 -13.18 18.42 5.83
C LEU A 96 -14.10 17.24 6.11
N THR A 97 -15.38 17.37 5.78
CA THR A 97 -16.39 16.32 6.03
C THR A 97 -17.29 16.10 4.82
N PHE A 98 -17.78 14.87 4.69
CA PHE A 98 -18.78 14.47 3.69
C PHE A 98 -20.00 13.90 4.41
N THR A 99 -21.16 14.48 4.19
CA THR A 99 -22.45 13.95 4.65
C THR A 99 -23.07 13.13 3.52
N ALA A 100 -23.22 11.82 3.75
CA ALA A 100 -23.88 10.91 2.82
C ALA A 100 -25.42 11.13 2.83
N PRO A 101 -26.17 10.64 1.82
CA PRO A 101 -27.62 10.87 1.73
C PRO A 101 -28.44 10.28 2.90
N ASN A 102 -27.87 9.30 3.62
CA ASN A 102 -28.45 8.73 4.84
C ASN A 102 -28.17 9.57 6.11
N GLY A 103 -27.57 10.76 5.98
CA GLY A 103 -27.22 11.65 7.10
C GLY A 103 -25.92 11.29 7.84
N THR A 104 -25.22 10.21 7.46
CA THR A 104 -23.95 9.83 8.11
C THR A 104 -22.84 10.80 7.67
N VAL A 105 -22.18 11.42 8.64
CA VAL A 105 -21.05 12.32 8.41
C VAL A 105 -19.74 11.53 8.48
N TYR A 106 -18.92 11.63 7.44
CA TYR A 106 -17.61 11.03 7.33
C TYR A 106 -16.51 12.09 7.34
N ALA A 107 -15.39 11.78 7.97
CA ALA A 107 -14.17 12.58 7.88
C ALA A 107 -13.51 12.38 6.50
N ILE A 108 -13.20 13.46 5.78
CA ILE A 108 -12.42 13.40 4.53
C ILE A 108 -10.91 13.49 4.85
N ASN A 109 -10.53 14.18 5.93
CA ASN A 109 -9.15 14.33 6.40
C ASN A 109 -9.01 14.07 7.91
N TYR A 110 -7.78 13.76 8.31
CA TYR A 110 -7.40 13.42 9.67
C TYR A 110 -6.93 14.67 10.44
N VAL A 111 -7.86 15.31 11.17
CA VAL A 111 -7.59 16.43 12.08
C VAL A 111 -8.36 16.22 13.39
N ASP A 112 -7.94 16.86 14.49
CA ASP A 112 -8.57 16.72 15.81
C ASP A 112 -10.09 16.99 15.79
N ALA A 113 -10.53 17.96 14.98
CA ALA A 113 -11.93 18.34 14.85
C ALA A 113 -12.82 17.26 14.17
N ASN A 114 -12.21 16.31 13.45
CA ASN A 114 -12.87 15.17 12.83
C ASN A 114 -12.80 13.89 13.70
N LYS A 115 -12.17 13.96 14.89
CA LYS A 115 -11.97 12.80 15.76
C LYS A 115 -13.32 12.21 16.20
N GLY A 116 -13.49 10.91 16.00
CA GLY A 116 -14.72 10.17 16.32
C GLY A 116 -15.68 10.00 15.14
N LEU A 117 -15.49 10.73 14.03
CA LEU A 117 -16.21 10.45 12.79
C LEU A 117 -15.63 9.19 12.10
N PRO A 118 -16.43 8.42 11.37
CA PRO A 118 -15.93 7.40 10.45
C PRO A 118 -15.12 8.05 9.31
N ASP A 119 -13.98 7.45 8.93
CA ASP A 119 -13.26 7.85 7.71
C ASP A 119 -14.10 7.56 6.46
N ILE A 120 -14.06 8.48 5.49
CA ILE A 120 -14.71 8.37 4.18
C ILE A 120 -14.30 7.11 3.42
N GLU A 121 -13.07 6.62 3.64
CA GLU A 121 -12.55 5.39 3.01
C GLU A 121 -13.44 4.15 3.31
N LYS A 122 -14.22 4.15 4.41
CA LYS A 122 -15.19 3.08 4.71
C LYS A 122 -16.28 2.94 3.64
N ILE A 123 -16.70 4.04 3.03
CA ILE A 123 -17.67 4.05 1.91
C ILE A 123 -17.02 4.23 0.55
N SER A 124 -15.69 4.19 0.47
CA SER A 124 -14.95 4.21 -0.79
C SER A 124 -14.77 2.82 -1.40
N THR A 125 -14.54 2.78 -2.71
CA THR A 125 -14.04 1.64 -3.50
C THR A 125 -12.68 1.91 -4.15
N GLY A 126 -12.10 3.09 -3.91
CA GLY A 126 -10.84 3.55 -4.52
C GLY A 126 -10.26 4.77 -3.80
N SER A 127 -9.43 5.56 -4.49
CA SER A 127 -8.87 6.78 -3.89
C SER A 127 -9.89 7.92 -3.84
N VAL A 128 -10.06 8.53 -2.66
CA VAL A 128 -10.83 9.77 -2.49
C VAL A 128 -10.01 11.04 -2.74
N GLY A 129 -8.79 10.93 -3.29
CA GLY A 129 -7.84 12.04 -3.42
C GLY A 129 -8.41 13.27 -4.14
N VAL A 130 -9.16 13.08 -5.23
CA VAL A 130 -9.79 14.18 -6.00
C VAL A 130 -10.89 14.86 -5.18
N LEU A 131 -11.73 14.08 -4.48
CA LEU A 131 -12.75 14.62 -3.57
C LEU A 131 -12.12 15.40 -2.41
N ARG A 132 -11.00 14.93 -1.87
CA ARG A 132 -10.22 15.61 -0.82
C ARG A 132 -9.65 16.93 -1.32
N SER A 133 -9.08 16.97 -2.52
CA SER A 133 -8.62 18.23 -3.16
C SER A 133 -9.76 19.22 -3.40
N PHE A 134 -10.90 18.75 -3.92
CA PHE A 134 -12.11 19.58 -4.05
C PHE A 134 -12.56 20.14 -2.70
N ALA A 135 -12.58 19.32 -1.65
CA ALA A 135 -13.04 19.71 -0.32
C ALA A 135 -12.21 20.84 0.31
N PHE A 136 -10.91 20.97 0.00
CA PHE A 136 -10.14 22.15 0.38
C PHE A 136 -10.66 23.44 -0.28
N THR A 137 -11.11 23.38 -1.54
CA THR A 137 -11.68 24.57 -2.22
C THR A 137 -13.00 25.04 -1.60
N VAL A 138 -13.72 24.15 -0.91
CA VAL A 138 -14.93 24.50 -0.14
C VAL A 138 -14.62 25.45 1.02
N CYS A 139 -13.40 25.45 1.55
CA CYS A 139 -12.97 26.39 2.58
C CYS A 139 -12.93 27.85 2.10
N ASP A 140 -12.66 28.06 0.81
CA ASP A 140 -12.51 29.38 0.17
C ASP A 140 -13.82 29.87 -0.50
N ALA A 141 -14.85 29.04 -0.51
CA ALA A 141 -16.15 29.35 -1.09
C ALA A 141 -16.95 30.32 -0.22
N LYS A 142 -17.83 31.11 -0.86
CA LYS A 142 -18.60 32.20 -0.22
C LYS A 142 -20.08 31.84 -0.08
#